data_AF-A0A7V6N869-F1
#
_entry.id   AF-A0A7V6N869-F1
#
_cell.length_a   1.000
_cell.length_b   1.000
_cell.length_c   1.000
_cell.angle_alpha   90.00
_cell.angle_beta   90.00
_cell.angle_gamma   90.00
#
_symmetry.space_group_name_H-M   'P 1'
#
loop_
_entity.id
_entity.type
_entity.pdbx_description
1 polymer ?
#
loop_
_entity_poly.entity_id
_entity_poly.type
_entity_poly.pdbx_seq_one_letter_code
_entity_poly.pdbx_strand_id
1 'polypeptide(L)' 'MTKEKFIKDVATKINKMINIPFINEETEQVLFELIVGILIGLLFDKFLGEIL' A
#
# COMPACT_ATOMS: atom_id res chain seq x y z
N MET A 1 -4.54 -0.95 -16.14
CA MET A 1 -4.58 -0.68 -14.69
C MET A 1 -3.16 -0.31 -14.28
N THR A 2 -2.93 0.90 -13.77
CA THR A 2 -1.57 1.39 -13.42
C THR A 2 -1.18 1.00 -12.00
N LYS A 3 0.14 0.98 -11.71
CA LYS A 3 0.68 0.63 -10.39
C LYS A 3 0.16 1.56 -9.30
N GLU A 4 0.08 2.87 -9.54
CA GLU A 4 -0.45 3.81 -8.54
C GLU A 4 -1.92 3.56 -8.23
N LYS A 5 -2.71 3.24 -9.26
CA LYS A 5 -4.14 2.94 -9.07
C LYS A 5 -4.34 1.70 -8.21
N PHE A 6 -3.55 0.65 -8.44
CA PHE A 6 -3.61 -0.58 -7.64
C PHE A 6 -3.21 -0.34 -6.18
N ILE A 7 -2.12 0.40 -5.94
CA ILE A 7 -1.68 0.79 -4.59
C ILE A 7 -2.81 1.53 -3.86
N LYS A 8 -3.42 2.52 -4.53
CA LYS A 8 -4.50 3.33 -3.96
C LYS A 8 -5.74 2.50 -3.63
N ASP A 9 -6.15 1.60 -4.52
CA ASP A 9 -7.32 0.74 -4.32
C ASP A 9 -7.12 -0.23 -3.14
N VAL A 10 -5.91 -0.77 -2.98
CA VAL A 10 -5.55 -1.65 -1.85
C VAL A 10 -5.48 -0.86 -0.53
N ALA A 11 -4.79 0.29 -0.52
CA ALA A 11 -4.69 1.14 0.67
C ALA A 11 -6.08 1.59 1.16
N THR A 12 -6.96 2.01 0.24
CA THR A 12 -8.33 2.43 0.57
C THR A 12 -9.15 1.29 1.20
N LYS A 13 -8.97 0.04 0.76
CA LYS A 13 -9.66 -1.11 1.35
C LYS A 13 -9.15 -1.43 2.75
N ILE A 14 -7.84 -1.30 2.97
CA ILE A 14 -7.23 -1.53 4.28
C ILE A 14 -7.68 -0.44 5.26
N ASN A 15 -7.64 0.83 4.85
CA ASN A 15 -8.10 1.97 5.66
C ASN A 15 -9.56 1.80 6.14
N LYS A 16 -10.44 1.32 5.26
CA LYS A 16 -11.85 1.06 5.62
C LYS A 16 -12.05 -0.16 6.52
N MET A 17 -11.08 -1.06 6.59
CA MET A 17 -11.16 -2.30 7.37
C MET A 17 -10.45 -2.20 8.71
N ILE A 18 -9.39 -1.37 8.78
CA ILE A 18 -8.55 -1.18 9.96
C ILE A 18 -8.55 0.32 10.26
N ASN A 19 -9.27 0.68 11.33
CA ASN A 19 -9.27 2.02 11.89
C ASN A 19 -8.28 2.02 13.06
N ILE A 20 -7.29 2.91 13.05
CA ILE A 20 -6.24 2.97 14.07
C ILE A 20 -6.65 4.02 15.12
N PRO A 21 -6.95 3.61 16.38
CA PRO A 21 -7.24 4.58 17.41
C PRO A 21 -6.07 5.55 17.59
N PHE A 22 -6.38 6.83 17.84
CA PHE A 22 -5.43 7.95 17.98
C PHE A 22 -4.81 8.50 16.70
N ILE A 23 -5.25 8.06 15.51
CA ILE A 23 -4.87 8.65 14.21
C ILE A 23 -6.13 9.12 13.47
N ASN A 24 -6.03 10.15 12.62
CA ASN A 24 -7.14 10.58 11.76
C ASN A 24 -7.09 9.87 10.39
N GLU A 25 -8.26 9.75 9.75
CA GLU A 25 -8.44 9.03 8.47
C GLU A 25 -7.51 9.49 7.34
N GLU A 26 -7.21 10.79 7.26
CA GLU A 26 -6.28 11.31 6.23
C GLU A 26 -4.86 10.82 6.46
N THR A 27 -4.43 10.78 7.72
CA THR A 27 -3.10 10.30 8.11
C THR A 27 -3.00 8.79 7.95
N GLU A 28 -4.06 8.04 8.28
CA GLU A 28 -4.12 6.60 8.06
C GLU A 28 -3.97 6.25 6.58
N GLN A 29 -4.66 6.96 5.69
CA GLN A 29 -4.57 6.74 4.25
C GLN A 29 -3.13 6.90 3.74
N VAL A 30 -2.42 7.97 4.14
CA VAL A 30 -1.02 8.19 3.74
C VAL A 30 -0.11 7.09 4.29
N LEU A 31 -0.34 6.64 5.53
CA LEU A 31 0.40 5.55 6.16
C LEU A 31 0.22 4.23 5.42
N PHE A 32 -1.03 3.88 5.07
CA PHE A 32 -1.32 2.67 4.32
C PHE A 32 -0.78 2.73 2.89
N GLU A 33 -0.86 3.87 2.22
CA GLU A 33 -0.26 4.04 0.88
C GLU A 33 1.27 3.84 0.92
N LEU A 34 1.95 4.36 1.95
CA LEU A 34 3.39 4.15 2.14
C LEU A 34 3.72 2.67 2.36
N ILE A 35 3.02 1.99 3.28
CA ILE A 35 3.26 0.58 3.61
C ILE A 35 3.01 -0.31 2.39
N VAL A 36 1.87 -0.11 1.71
CA VAL A 36 1.51 -0.86 0.50
C VAL A 36 2.52 -0.60 -0.61
N GLY A 37 2.98 0.64 -0.78
CA GLY A 37 4.02 1.01 -1.73
C GLY A 37 5.34 0.28 -1.48
N ILE A 38 5.80 0.22 -0.23
CA ILE A 38 7.02 -0.52 0.16
C ILE A 38 6.86 -2.01 -0.08
N LEU A 39 5.75 -2.62 0.36
CA LEU A 39 5.50 -4.05 0.18
C LEU A 39 5.46 -4.44 -1.29
N ILE A 40 4.80 -3.64 -2.12
CA ILE A 40 4.75 -3.86 -3.56
C ILE A 40 6.14 -3.66 -4.16
N GLY A 41 6.88 -2.62 -3.78
CA GLY A 41 8.27 -2.41 -4.22
C GLY A 41 9.14 -3.64 -3.95
N LEU A 42 9.15 -4.13 -2.71
CA LEU A 42 9.89 -5.32 -2.31
C LEU A 42 9.43 -6.59 -3.05
N LEU A 43 8.12 -6.74 -3.27
CA LEU A 43 7.56 -7.87 -4.02
C LEU A 43 8.05 -7.84 -5.48
N PHE A 44 8.01 -6.66 -6.12
CA PHE A 44 8.50 -6.47 -7.48
C PHE A 44 10.00 -6.69 -7.58
N ASP A 45 10.79 -6.17 -6.63
CA ASP A 45 12.25 -6.34 -6.62
C ASP A 45 12.63 -7.82 -6.44
N LYS A 46 11.92 -8.55 -5.58
CA LYS A 46 12.13 -9.99 -5.38
C LYS A 46 11.70 -10.80 -6.61
N PHE A 47 10.56 -10.50 -7.21
CA PHE A 47 10.09 -11.19 -8.42
C PHE A 47 10.96 -10.89 -9.65
N LEU A 48 11.44 -9.66 -9.81
CA LEU A 48 12.31 -9.28 -10.92
C LEU A 48 13.74 -9.78 -10.70
N GLY A 49 14.22 -9.83 -9.46
CA GLY A 49 15.52 -10.42 -9.11
C GLY A 49 15.60 -11.94 -9.25
N GLU A 50 14.46 -12.64 -9.33
CA GLU A 50 14.41 -14.08 -9.64
C GLU A 50 14.27 -14.39 -11.14
N ILE A 51 13.94 -13.39 -11.99
CA ILE A 51 13.70 -13.55 -13.43
C ILE A 51 14.88 -13.07 -14.30
N LEU A 52 15.82 -12.30 -13.73
CA LEU A 52 17.11 -11.91 -14.35
C LEU A 52 18.26 -12.76 -13.81
#